data_AF-A0A529K6B9-F1
#
_entry.id   AF-A0A529K6B9-F1
#
_cell.length_a   1.000
_cell.length_b   1.000
_cell.length_c   1.000
_cell.angle_alpha   90.00
_cell.angle_beta   90.00
_cell.angle_gamma   90.00
#
_symmetry.space_group_name_H-M   'P 1'
#
loop_
_entity.id
_entity.type
_entity.pdbx_description
1 polymer ?
#
loop_
_entity_poly.entity_id
_entity_poly.type
_entity_poly.pdbx_seq_one_letter_code
_entity_poly.pdbx_strand_id
1 'polypeptide(L)'
;LMASLRAAWDDLIEGLALGARNMIGIGIATATAGIVVGTITLTGLGLMMTELVEFISGGNVILMLILIAAISLVLGMGIPTTANYILVATLMAPVVVDLGAQAGLPIPLIAVHLFVFYFGIMADITPPVGLAAFAAAAISKEDPIATGFQGALYSLRTAILPFVFIFNPAILLIGVDTWPQTIWVATVSLIAILLFSAATMNWFVTKSRLWESAALLLICFTLFRPDWWLNQVSPPYQELPASEFLSAVGQTPADG
;
A
#
# COMPACT_ATOMS: atom_id res chain seq x y z
N LEU A 1 -30.01 8.05 -37.72
CA LEU A 1 -28.77 7.26 -37.62
C LEU A 1 -27.51 8.07 -37.95
N MET A 2 -27.42 8.70 -39.13
CA MET A 2 -26.20 9.44 -39.53
C MET A 2 -26.00 10.75 -38.73
N ALA A 3 -27.09 11.47 -38.41
CA ALA A 3 -27.04 12.67 -37.56
C ALA A 3 -26.66 12.36 -36.11
N SER A 4 -27.16 11.25 -35.55
CA SER A 4 -26.81 10.80 -34.20
C SER A 4 -25.37 10.29 -34.10
N LEU A 5 -24.85 9.65 -35.16
CA LEU A 5 -23.43 9.29 -35.25
C LEU A 5 -22.51 10.52 -35.29
N ARG A 6 -22.94 11.58 -35.99
CA ARG A 6 -22.18 12.84 -36.04
C ARG A 6 -22.19 13.56 -34.69
N ALA A 7 -23.34 13.65 -34.03
CA ALA A 7 -23.44 14.22 -32.68
C ALA A 7 -22.57 13.46 -31.68
N ALA A 8 -22.60 12.12 -31.69
CA ALA A 8 -21.74 11.31 -30.83
C ALA A 8 -20.23 11.50 -31.10
N TRP A 9 -19.87 11.77 -32.37
CA TRP A 9 -18.49 12.08 -32.75
C TRP A 9 -18.05 13.45 -32.24
N ASP A 10 -18.93 14.45 -32.35
CA ASP A 10 -18.67 15.79 -31.83
C ASP A 10 -18.55 15.77 -30.30
N ASP A 11 -19.44 15.06 -29.59
CA ASP A 11 -19.37 14.84 -28.14
C ASP A 11 -18.08 14.13 -27.72
N LEU A 12 -17.62 13.14 -28.51
CA LEU A 12 -16.36 12.45 -28.26
C LEU A 12 -15.16 13.40 -28.36
N ILE A 13 -15.11 14.23 -29.41
CA ILE A 13 -14.04 15.21 -29.60
C ILE A 13 -14.06 16.24 -28.47
N GLU A 14 -15.23 16.74 -28.09
CA GLU A 14 -15.37 17.70 -26.99
C GLU A 14 -14.94 17.07 -25.65
N GLY A 15 -15.33 15.82 -25.39
CA GLY A 15 -14.90 15.06 -24.22
C GLY A 15 -13.38 14.88 -24.15
N LEU A 16 -12.74 14.57 -25.28
CA LEU A 16 -11.27 14.48 -25.37
C LEU A 16 -10.60 15.85 -25.11
N ALA A 17 -11.16 16.93 -25.66
CA ALA A 17 -10.65 18.27 -25.46
C ALA A 17 -10.79 18.75 -24.01
N LEU A 18 -11.92 18.46 -23.36
CA LEU A 18 -12.16 18.70 -21.94
C LEU A 18 -11.19 17.90 -21.08
N GLY A 19 -10.99 16.62 -21.39
CA GLY A 19 -10.01 15.78 -20.71
C GLY A 19 -8.60 16.38 -20.80
N ALA A 20 -8.16 16.78 -21.99
CA ALA A 20 -6.85 17.42 -22.18
C ALA A 20 -6.69 18.72 -21.38
N ARG A 21 -7.74 19.56 -21.30
CA ARG A 21 -7.72 20.80 -20.51
C ARG A 21 -7.67 20.54 -19.00
N ASN A 22 -8.44 19.57 -18.52
CA ASN A 22 -8.44 19.17 -17.10
C ASN A 22 -7.09 18.57 -16.67
N MET A 23 -6.34 17.98 -17.61
CA MET A 23 -4.99 17.44 -17.36
C MET A 23 -3.89 18.50 -17.22
N ILE A 24 -4.13 19.76 -17.60
CA ILE A 24 -3.09 20.82 -17.56
C ILE A 24 -2.56 21.01 -16.13
N GLY A 25 -3.46 21.08 -15.13
CA GLY A 25 -3.07 21.25 -13.72
C GLY A 25 -2.22 20.09 -13.19
N ILE A 26 -2.60 18.86 -13.55
CA ILE A 26 -1.83 17.66 -13.19
C ILE A 26 -0.47 17.68 -13.90
N GLY A 27 -0.42 18.06 -15.17
CA GLY A 27 0.83 18.15 -15.94
C GLY A 27 1.83 19.16 -15.35
N ILE A 28 1.37 20.31 -14.86
CA ILE A 28 2.24 21.28 -14.18
C ILE A 28 2.76 20.73 -12.85
N ALA A 29 1.88 20.08 -12.08
CA ALA A 29 2.26 19.47 -10.80
C ALA A 29 3.30 18.35 -11.00
N THR A 30 3.13 17.48 -12.01
CA THR A 30 4.08 16.40 -12.30
C THR A 30 5.40 16.92 -12.87
N ALA A 31 5.37 17.95 -13.72
CA ALA A 31 6.60 18.61 -14.20
C ALA A 31 7.40 19.20 -13.04
N THR A 32 6.72 19.84 -12.08
CA THR A 32 7.35 20.39 -10.87
C THR A 32 7.91 19.27 -9.97
N ALA A 33 7.14 18.19 -9.76
CA ALA A 33 7.61 17.01 -9.03
C ALA A 33 8.86 16.41 -9.67
N GLY A 34 8.95 16.38 -11.00
CA GLY A 34 10.13 15.93 -11.74
C GLY A 34 11.39 16.76 -11.45
N ILE A 35 11.27 18.08 -11.32
CA ILE A 35 12.40 18.96 -10.93
C ILE A 35 12.86 18.64 -9.51
N VAL A 36 11.92 18.43 -8.59
CA VAL A 36 12.21 18.05 -7.21
C VAL A 36 12.91 16.70 -7.15
N VAL A 37 12.40 15.70 -7.89
CA VAL A 37 13.03 14.38 -8.05
C VAL A 37 14.46 14.51 -8.61
N GLY A 38 14.65 15.30 -9.67
CA GLY A 38 15.99 15.54 -10.22
C GLY A 38 16.96 16.14 -9.19
N THR A 39 16.48 17.09 -8.39
CA THR A 39 17.28 17.72 -7.32
C THR A 39 17.62 16.71 -6.22
N ILE A 40 16.65 15.90 -5.79
CA ILE A 40 16.84 14.84 -4.79
C ILE A 40 17.88 13.82 -5.24
N THR A 41 17.79 13.37 -6.49
CA THR A 41 18.73 12.40 -7.06
C THR A 41 20.14 12.96 -7.12
N LEU A 42 20.31 14.23 -7.53
CA LEU A 42 21.62 14.88 -7.61
C LEU A 42 22.22 15.21 -6.24
N THR A 43 21.39 15.45 -5.22
CA THR A 43 21.84 15.79 -3.86
C THR A 43 22.11 14.57 -2.99
N GLY A 44 21.68 13.37 -3.39
CA GLY A 44 21.84 12.15 -2.60
C GLY A 44 20.86 12.04 -1.43
N LEU A 45 19.77 12.83 -1.43
CA LEU A 45 18.76 12.81 -0.37
C LEU A 45 18.13 11.42 -0.15
N GLY A 46 18.06 10.59 -1.19
CA GLY A 46 17.60 9.20 -1.07
C GLY A 46 18.46 8.37 -0.11
N LEU A 47 19.80 8.47 -0.23
CA LEU A 47 20.73 7.77 0.67
C LEU A 47 20.59 8.27 2.11
N MET A 48 20.47 9.59 2.29
CA MET A 48 20.24 10.18 3.61
C MET A 48 18.94 9.65 4.25
N MET A 49 17.88 9.46 3.47
CA MET A 49 16.63 8.88 3.97
C MET A 49 16.81 7.41 4.36
N THR A 50 17.58 6.63 3.58
CA THR A 50 17.93 5.25 3.94
C THR A 50 18.66 5.20 5.28
N GLU A 51 19.71 6.00 5.45
CA GLU A 51 20.49 6.07 6.70
C GLU A 51 19.65 6.52 7.89
N LEU A 52 18.78 7.53 7.71
CA LEU A 52 17.89 8.02 8.77
C LEU A 52 16.92 6.93 9.23
N VAL A 53 16.27 6.25 8.29
CA VAL A 53 15.31 5.19 8.62
C VAL A 53 16.02 3.99 9.24
N GLU A 54 17.19 3.60 8.73
CA GLU A 54 18.01 2.53 9.29
C GLU A 54 18.42 2.84 10.74
N PHE A 55 18.94 4.04 10.98
CA PHE A 55 19.38 4.48 12.30
C PHE A 55 18.25 4.45 13.33
N ILE A 56 17.06 4.94 12.97
CA ILE A 56 15.90 4.96 13.88
C ILE A 56 15.29 3.56 14.01
N SER A 57 15.23 2.78 12.93
CA SER A 57 14.62 1.44 12.95
C SER A 57 15.49 0.38 13.63
N GLY A 58 16.81 0.59 13.69
CA GLY A 58 17.76 -0.34 14.31
C GLY A 58 17.73 -1.74 13.67
N GLY A 59 17.45 -1.83 12.37
CA GLY A 59 17.29 -3.09 11.64
C GLY A 59 15.94 -3.79 11.83
N ASN A 60 15.00 -3.20 12.59
CA ASN A 60 13.66 -3.76 12.73
C ASN A 60 12.77 -3.39 11.54
N VAL A 61 12.42 -4.39 10.72
CA VAL A 61 11.59 -4.24 9.50
C VAL A 61 10.23 -3.59 9.80
N ILE A 62 9.57 -3.96 10.89
CA ILE A 62 8.25 -3.42 11.22
C ILE A 62 8.35 -1.93 11.56
N LEU A 63 9.35 -1.56 12.37
CA LEU A 63 9.60 -0.16 12.72
C LEU A 63 9.98 0.66 11.49
N MET A 64 10.84 0.12 10.62
CA MET A 64 11.18 0.71 9.33
C MET A 64 9.92 0.98 8.50
N LEU A 65 9.04 0.00 8.30
CA LEU A 65 7.81 0.18 7.52
C LEU A 65 6.88 1.22 8.15
N ILE A 66 6.78 1.28 9.48
CA ILE A 66 5.98 2.30 10.18
C ILE A 66 6.57 3.70 9.97
N LEU A 67 7.89 3.86 10.03
CA LEU A 67 8.56 5.13 9.78
C LEU A 67 8.33 5.58 8.32
N ILE A 68 8.51 4.66 7.37
CA ILE A 68 8.30 4.96 5.95
C ILE A 68 6.84 5.31 5.67
N ALA A 69 5.88 4.61 6.29
CA ALA A 69 4.47 4.95 6.21
C ALA A 69 4.20 6.38 6.71
N ALA A 70 4.76 6.74 7.89
CA ALA A 70 4.61 8.08 8.45
C ALA A 70 5.25 9.16 7.56
N ILE A 71 6.48 8.93 7.07
CA ILE A 71 7.18 9.85 6.15
C ILE A 71 6.38 10.00 4.85
N SER A 72 5.89 8.91 4.27
CA SER A 72 5.06 8.92 3.05
C SER A 72 3.77 9.71 3.23
N LEU A 73 3.14 9.57 4.41
CA LEU A 73 1.93 10.30 4.76
C LEU A 73 2.23 11.81 4.84
N VAL A 74 3.28 12.22 5.57
CA VAL A 74 3.67 13.64 5.70
C VAL A 74 4.09 14.25 4.36
N LEU A 75 4.90 13.54 3.57
CA LEU A 75 5.37 14.02 2.26
C LEU A 75 4.21 14.17 1.26
N GLY A 76 3.18 13.33 1.38
CA GLY A 76 2.03 13.37 0.47
C GLY A 76 1.01 14.46 0.76
N MET A 77 1.09 15.13 1.92
CA MET A 77 0.09 16.11 2.33
C MET A 77 0.15 17.37 1.45
N GLY A 78 -0.95 17.66 0.76
CA GLY A 78 -1.17 18.96 0.12
C GLY A 78 -0.69 19.06 -1.33
N ILE A 79 -0.40 17.94 -1.99
CA ILE A 79 0.07 17.87 -3.38
C ILE A 79 -0.83 16.90 -4.18
N PRO A 80 -1.14 17.13 -5.47
CA PRO A 80 -1.98 16.23 -6.26
C PRO A 80 -1.48 14.77 -6.26
N THR A 81 -2.39 13.80 -6.17
CA THR A 81 -2.11 12.34 -6.05
C THR A 81 -1.01 11.83 -6.98
N THR A 82 -1.04 12.20 -8.25
CA THR A 82 -0.03 11.78 -9.24
C THR A 82 1.35 12.34 -8.91
N ALA A 83 1.44 13.62 -8.56
CA ALA A 83 2.70 14.28 -8.20
C ALA A 83 3.22 13.78 -6.84
N ASN A 84 2.33 13.56 -5.88
CA ASN A 84 2.61 12.93 -4.61
C ASN A 84 3.25 11.54 -4.81
N TYR A 85 2.64 10.66 -5.62
CA TYR A 85 3.22 9.35 -5.91
C TYR A 85 4.63 9.45 -6.51
N ILE A 86 4.86 10.35 -7.47
CA ILE A 86 6.20 10.55 -8.07
C ILE A 86 7.24 10.91 -7.00
N LEU A 87 6.91 11.84 -6.11
CA LEU A 87 7.80 12.28 -5.03
C LEU A 87 8.08 11.15 -4.03
N VAL A 88 7.01 10.55 -3.49
CA VAL A 88 7.13 9.52 -2.45
C VAL A 88 7.78 8.27 -3.01
N ALA A 89 7.43 7.81 -4.21
CA ALA A 89 8.04 6.63 -4.81
C ALA A 89 9.52 6.83 -5.11
N THR A 90 9.93 8.01 -5.56
CA THR A 90 11.35 8.31 -5.80
C THR A 90 12.16 8.30 -4.51
N LEU A 91 11.60 8.84 -3.42
CA LEU A 91 12.29 8.98 -2.15
C LEU A 91 12.27 7.71 -1.30
N MET A 92 11.09 7.09 -1.15
CA MET A 92 10.83 6.07 -0.14
C MET A 92 10.87 4.64 -0.69
N ALA A 93 10.55 4.42 -1.97
CA ALA A 93 10.59 3.05 -2.52
C ALA A 93 12.01 2.44 -2.47
N PRO A 94 13.09 3.15 -2.85
CA PRO A 94 14.45 2.62 -2.72
C PRO A 94 14.79 2.25 -1.27
N VAL A 95 14.38 3.08 -0.31
CA VAL A 95 14.62 2.84 1.12
C VAL A 95 14.00 1.52 1.59
N VAL A 96 12.75 1.23 1.20
CA VAL A 96 12.08 -0.04 1.54
C VAL A 96 12.80 -1.23 0.90
N VAL A 97 13.23 -1.10 -0.36
CA VAL A 97 13.93 -2.18 -1.09
C VAL A 97 15.28 -2.48 -0.44
N ASP A 98 16.08 -1.45 -0.20
CA ASP A 98 17.44 -1.59 0.32
C ASP A 98 17.42 -2.15 1.74
N LEU A 99 16.65 -1.54 2.64
CA LEU A 99 16.58 -1.97 4.04
C LEU A 99 15.80 -3.29 4.19
N GLY A 100 14.80 -3.55 3.35
CA GLY A 100 14.10 -4.83 3.31
C GLY A 100 15.05 -5.99 2.94
N ALA A 101 15.85 -5.79 1.88
CA ALA A 101 16.85 -6.76 1.47
C ALA A 101 17.93 -7.00 2.54
N GLN A 102 18.41 -5.93 3.18
CA GLN A 102 19.38 -6.03 4.29
C GLN A 102 18.82 -6.79 5.49
N ALA A 103 17.53 -6.65 5.78
CA ALA A 103 16.85 -7.38 6.85
C ALA A 103 16.46 -8.83 6.47
N GLY A 104 16.90 -9.32 5.31
CA GLY A 104 16.63 -10.68 4.85
C GLY A 104 15.21 -10.91 4.32
N LEU A 105 14.48 -9.84 3.99
CA LEU A 105 13.14 -9.90 3.43
C LEU A 105 13.14 -9.23 2.04
N PRO A 106 13.45 -9.95 0.95
CA PRO A 106 13.34 -9.39 -0.39
C PRO A 106 11.86 -9.15 -0.72
N ILE A 107 11.45 -7.87 -0.74
CA ILE A 107 10.07 -7.48 -1.02
C ILE A 107 9.91 -7.25 -2.53
N PRO A 108 8.89 -7.82 -3.18
CA PRO A 108 8.61 -7.54 -4.59
C PRO A 108 8.43 -6.03 -4.85
N LEU A 109 9.09 -5.51 -5.89
CA LEU A 109 9.13 -4.07 -6.17
C LEU A 109 7.72 -3.44 -6.32
N ILE A 110 6.79 -4.15 -6.94
CA ILE A 110 5.40 -3.70 -7.07
C ILE A 110 4.71 -3.53 -5.70
N ALA A 111 4.99 -4.41 -4.73
CA ALA A 111 4.45 -4.31 -3.38
C ALA A 111 5.02 -3.06 -2.68
N VAL A 112 6.30 -2.76 -2.89
CA VAL A 112 6.91 -1.52 -2.39
C VAL A 112 6.25 -0.28 -2.96
N HIS A 113 6.04 -0.22 -4.29
CA HIS A 113 5.37 0.92 -4.92
C HIS A 113 3.93 1.09 -4.44
N LEU A 114 3.18 -0.01 -4.29
CA LEU A 114 1.84 0.04 -3.73
C LEU A 114 1.83 0.47 -2.27
N PHE A 115 2.83 0.07 -1.47
CA PHE A 115 2.96 0.47 -0.07
C PHE A 115 3.07 1.98 0.05
N VAL A 116 4.06 2.58 -0.63
CA VAL A 116 4.29 4.02 -0.58
C VAL A 116 3.16 4.81 -1.25
N PHE A 117 2.59 4.28 -2.33
CA PHE A 117 1.42 4.88 -2.99
C PHE A 117 0.21 4.93 -2.06
N TYR A 118 -0.05 3.86 -1.31
CA TYR A 118 -1.19 3.77 -0.40
C TYR A 118 -1.11 4.82 0.71
N PHE A 119 0.05 4.98 1.34
CA PHE A 119 0.24 6.04 2.35
C PHE A 119 0.26 7.44 1.74
N GLY A 120 0.76 7.58 0.52
CA GLY A 120 0.65 8.81 -0.26
C GLY A 120 -0.81 9.25 -0.44
N ILE A 121 -1.70 8.37 -0.95
CA ILE A 121 -3.13 8.73 -1.13
C ILE A 121 -3.89 8.86 0.19
N MET A 122 -3.45 8.16 1.25
CA MET A 122 -4.01 8.31 2.59
C MET A 122 -3.72 9.69 3.19
N ALA A 123 -2.69 10.39 2.72
CA ALA A 123 -2.42 11.77 3.10
C ALA A 123 -3.58 12.72 2.72
N ASP A 124 -4.25 12.47 1.59
CA ASP A 124 -5.30 13.37 1.07
C ASP A 124 -6.59 13.35 1.90
N ILE A 125 -6.81 12.30 2.68
CA ILE A 125 -7.95 12.18 3.60
C ILE A 125 -7.59 12.60 5.04
N THR A 126 -6.31 12.76 5.35
CA THR A 126 -5.83 13.05 6.70
C THR A 126 -5.88 14.56 6.95
N PRO A 127 -6.48 15.03 8.07
CA PRO A 127 -6.41 16.43 8.45
C PRO A 127 -4.95 16.92 8.54
N PRO A 128 -4.63 18.14 8.08
CA PRO A 128 -5.53 19.23 7.73
C PRO A 128 -5.90 19.34 6.23
N VAL A 129 -5.44 18.43 5.36
CA VAL A 129 -5.61 18.57 3.89
C VAL A 129 -6.96 18.09 3.40
N GLY A 130 -7.37 16.87 3.78
CA GLY A 130 -8.76 16.35 3.77
C GLY A 130 -9.74 16.84 2.70
N LEU A 131 -9.36 17.01 1.43
CA LEU A 131 -10.16 17.74 0.43
C LEU A 131 -11.57 17.16 0.19
N ALA A 132 -11.70 15.83 0.25
CA ALA A 132 -12.99 15.16 0.19
C ALA A 132 -13.85 15.44 1.44
N ALA A 133 -13.22 15.57 2.62
CA ALA A 133 -13.91 15.89 3.85
C ALA A 133 -14.42 17.33 3.85
N PHE A 134 -13.68 18.29 3.26
CA PHE A 134 -14.16 19.66 3.06
C PHE A 134 -15.40 19.71 2.15
N ALA A 135 -15.39 18.95 1.05
CA ALA A 135 -16.55 18.86 0.16
C ALA A 135 -17.76 18.19 0.86
N ALA A 136 -17.52 17.10 1.60
CA ALA A 136 -18.56 16.41 2.36
C ALA A 136 -19.17 17.31 3.45
N ALA A 137 -18.33 18.04 4.20
CA ALA A 137 -18.76 18.97 5.23
C ALA A 137 -19.58 20.14 4.65
N ALA A 138 -19.26 20.62 3.44
CA ALA A 138 -20.06 21.64 2.77
C ALA A 138 -21.48 21.13 2.41
N ILE A 139 -21.61 19.83 2.09
CA ILE A 139 -22.91 19.20 1.81
C ILE A 139 -23.69 18.94 3.10
N SER A 140 -23.02 18.42 4.15
CA SER A 140 -23.66 18.08 5.44
C SER A 140 -23.86 19.28 6.37
N LYS A 141 -23.24 20.43 6.09
CA LYS A 141 -23.18 21.64 6.93
C LYS A 141 -22.53 21.40 8.30
N GLU A 142 -21.53 20.52 8.34
CA GLU A 142 -20.73 20.22 9.54
C GLU A 142 -19.37 20.93 9.51
N ASP A 143 -18.60 20.79 10.59
CA ASP A 143 -17.23 21.29 10.65
C ASP A 143 -16.29 20.42 9.78
N PRO A 144 -15.57 21.00 8.80
CA PRO A 144 -14.71 20.23 7.91
C PRO A 144 -13.58 19.46 8.59
N ILE A 145 -13.03 20.00 9.68
CA ILE A 145 -11.93 19.35 10.40
C ILE A 145 -12.46 18.15 11.20
N ALA A 146 -13.62 18.30 11.85
CA ALA A 146 -14.29 17.19 12.53
C ALA A 146 -14.69 16.08 11.55
N THR A 147 -15.28 16.42 10.40
CA THR A 147 -15.60 15.46 9.33
C THR A 147 -14.34 14.78 8.81
N GLY A 148 -13.25 15.55 8.62
CA GLY A 148 -11.95 15.02 8.19
C GLY A 148 -11.34 14.06 9.20
N PHE A 149 -11.37 14.40 10.50
CA PHE A 149 -10.86 13.52 11.54
C PHE A 149 -11.66 12.21 11.64
N GLN A 150 -12.99 12.30 11.56
CA GLN A 150 -13.84 11.12 11.55
C GLN A 150 -13.59 10.23 10.32
N GLY A 151 -13.47 10.84 9.13
CA GLY A 151 -13.16 10.13 7.89
C GLY A 151 -11.78 9.47 7.93
N ALA A 152 -10.76 10.19 8.41
CA ALA A 152 -9.42 9.66 8.58
C ALA A 152 -9.39 8.50 9.58
N LEU A 153 -10.10 8.58 10.71
CA LEU A 153 -10.21 7.46 11.65
C LEU A 153 -10.85 6.21 11.04
N TYR A 154 -11.86 6.38 10.19
CA TYR A 154 -12.47 5.26 9.47
C TYR A 154 -11.52 4.64 8.46
N SER A 155 -10.76 5.46 7.74
CA SER A 155 -9.80 4.96 6.75
C SER A 155 -8.49 4.44 7.35
N LEU A 156 -8.04 4.96 8.50
CA LEU A 156 -6.83 4.48 9.16
C LEU A 156 -6.94 3.00 9.52
N ARG A 157 -8.16 2.50 9.72
CA ARG A 157 -8.40 1.07 9.92
C ARG A 157 -7.83 0.26 8.76
N THR A 158 -7.99 0.70 7.51
CA THR A 158 -7.45 -0.03 6.34
C THR A 158 -5.95 0.18 6.13
N ALA A 159 -5.27 1.02 6.93
CA ALA A 159 -3.82 1.25 6.85
C ALA A 159 -2.97 0.01 7.18
N ILE A 160 -3.57 -1.06 7.70
CA ILE A 160 -2.91 -2.36 7.87
C ILE A 160 -2.59 -3.02 6.51
N LEU A 161 -3.40 -2.75 5.48
CA LEU A 161 -3.39 -3.51 4.23
C LEU A 161 -2.05 -3.42 3.50
N PRO A 162 -1.37 -2.26 3.46
CA PRO A 162 0.00 -2.17 2.98
C PRO A 162 0.99 -3.10 3.66
N PHE A 163 0.94 -3.21 4.98
CA PHE A 163 1.82 -4.12 5.70
C PHE A 163 1.51 -5.57 5.32
N VAL A 164 0.23 -5.91 5.18
CA VAL A 164 -0.21 -7.25 4.82
C VAL A 164 0.38 -7.70 3.48
N PHE A 165 0.31 -6.90 2.41
CA PHE A 165 0.84 -7.34 1.12
C PHE A 165 2.38 -7.29 1.00
N ILE A 166 3.07 -6.60 1.93
CA ILE A 166 4.53 -6.68 2.06
C ILE A 166 4.95 -8.06 2.59
N PHE A 167 4.20 -8.59 3.57
CA PHE A 167 4.47 -9.91 4.16
C PHE A 167 3.76 -11.07 3.45
N ASN A 168 2.75 -10.79 2.63
CA ASN A 168 2.05 -11.76 1.81
C ASN A 168 1.75 -11.17 0.41
N PRO A 169 2.74 -11.21 -0.50
CA PRO A 169 2.59 -10.69 -1.86
C PRO A 169 1.57 -11.46 -2.71
N ALA A 170 1.13 -12.65 -2.30
CA ALA A 170 0.13 -13.43 -3.04
C ALA A 170 -1.22 -12.70 -3.16
N ILE A 171 -1.53 -11.81 -2.20
CA ILE A 171 -2.72 -10.94 -2.24
C ILE A 171 -2.68 -9.99 -3.44
N LEU A 172 -1.49 -9.65 -3.93
CA LEU A 172 -1.25 -8.89 -5.16
C LEU A 172 -1.17 -9.79 -6.40
N LEU A 173 -1.51 -11.07 -6.28
CA LEU A 173 -1.40 -12.10 -7.30
C LEU A 173 0.04 -12.36 -7.77
N ILE A 174 1.02 -12.09 -6.91
CA ILE A 174 2.44 -12.35 -7.18
C ILE A 174 2.75 -13.79 -6.77
N GLY A 175 3.31 -14.60 -7.67
CA GLY A 175 3.56 -16.03 -7.44
C GLY A 175 2.28 -16.88 -7.44
N VAL A 176 1.23 -16.41 -8.13
CA VAL A 176 -0.05 -17.11 -8.27
C VAL A 176 -0.29 -17.42 -9.74
N ASP A 177 0.09 -18.63 -10.16
CA ASP A 177 0.09 -19.01 -11.58
C ASP A 177 -1.14 -19.83 -12.00
N THR A 178 -1.92 -20.32 -11.03
CA THR A 178 -3.06 -21.22 -11.29
C THR A 178 -4.39 -20.64 -10.84
N TRP A 179 -5.44 -20.83 -11.65
CA TRP A 179 -6.81 -20.38 -11.35
C TRP A 179 -7.34 -20.86 -9.98
N PRO A 180 -7.15 -22.12 -9.56
CA PRO A 180 -7.58 -22.56 -8.24
C PRO A 180 -6.90 -21.79 -7.11
N GLN A 181 -5.61 -21.50 -7.24
CA GLN A 181 -4.85 -20.71 -6.26
C GLN A 181 -5.34 -19.26 -6.22
N THR A 182 -5.64 -18.65 -7.37
CA THR A 182 -6.24 -17.30 -7.44
C THR A 182 -7.57 -17.23 -6.71
N ILE A 183 -8.48 -18.19 -6.95
CA ILE A 183 -9.78 -18.25 -6.29
C ILE A 183 -9.61 -18.44 -4.78
N TRP A 184 -8.67 -19.28 -4.37
CA TRP A 184 -8.34 -19.50 -2.97
C TRP A 184 -7.86 -18.22 -2.30
N VAL A 185 -6.85 -17.55 -2.86
CA VAL A 185 -6.30 -16.30 -2.35
C VAL A 185 -7.37 -15.22 -2.29
N ALA A 186 -8.19 -15.07 -3.33
CA ALA A 186 -9.27 -14.09 -3.37
C ALA A 186 -10.31 -14.35 -2.26
N THR A 187 -10.70 -15.62 -2.07
CA THR A 187 -11.69 -16.00 -1.05
C THR A 187 -11.14 -15.78 0.37
N VAL A 188 -9.90 -16.20 0.63
CA VAL A 188 -9.24 -16.01 1.93
C VAL A 188 -9.06 -14.52 2.22
N SER A 189 -8.60 -13.73 1.24
CA SER A 189 -8.42 -12.28 1.38
C SER A 189 -9.75 -11.57 1.66
N LEU A 190 -10.83 -11.98 0.98
CA LEU A 190 -12.17 -11.46 1.20
C LEU A 190 -12.67 -11.76 2.62
N ILE A 191 -12.51 -13.00 3.10
CA ILE A 191 -12.89 -13.37 4.47
C ILE A 191 -12.04 -12.59 5.48
N ALA A 192 -10.73 -12.51 5.27
CA ALA A 192 -9.79 -11.83 6.16
C ALA A 192 -10.12 -10.33 6.30
N ILE A 193 -10.43 -9.64 5.21
CA ILE A 193 -10.77 -8.21 5.26
C ILE A 193 -12.14 -7.95 5.90
N LEU A 194 -13.10 -8.85 5.73
CA LEU A 194 -14.41 -8.77 6.40
C LEU A 194 -14.26 -8.94 7.93
N LEU A 195 -13.47 -9.92 8.37
CA LEU A 195 -13.17 -10.13 9.79
C LEU A 195 -12.40 -8.94 10.38
N PHE A 196 -11.44 -8.40 9.63
CA PHE A 196 -10.68 -7.23 10.03
C PHE A 196 -11.57 -5.97 10.19
N SER A 197 -12.45 -5.72 9.21
CA SER A 197 -13.42 -4.63 9.26
C SER A 197 -14.34 -4.78 10.46
N ALA A 198 -14.88 -5.98 10.69
CA ALA A 198 -15.74 -6.25 11.83
C ALA A 198 -15.04 -6.04 13.18
N ALA A 199 -13.79 -6.50 13.30
CA ALA A 199 -13.01 -6.33 14.52
C ALA A 199 -12.68 -4.85 14.80
N THR A 200 -12.28 -4.10 13.77
CA THR A 200 -11.94 -2.67 13.91
C THR A 200 -13.17 -1.77 14.11
N MET A 201 -14.35 -2.19 13.65
CA MET A 201 -15.63 -1.53 13.93
C MET A 201 -16.28 -2.02 15.23
N ASN A 202 -15.72 -3.04 15.90
CA ASN A 202 -16.26 -3.70 17.08
C ASN A 202 -17.70 -4.21 16.87
N TRP A 203 -18.00 -4.67 15.65
CA TRP A 203 -19.31 -5.11 15.21
C TRP A 203 -19.19 -6.17 14.11
N PHE A 204 -19.72 -7.37 14.34
CA PHE A 204 -19.81 -8.41 13.31
C PHE A 204 -21.26 -8.57 12.84
N VAL A 205 -22.08 -9.32 13.58
CA VAL A 205 -23.55 -9.34 13.43
C VAL A 205 -24.21 -8.53 14.55
N THR A 206 -23.65 -8.65 15.75
CA THR A 206 -23.96 -7.85 16.93
C THR A 206 -22.69 -7.17 17.42
N LYS A 207 -22.85 -6.26 18.39
CA LYS A 207 -21.73 -5.59 19.05
C LYS A 207 -20.79 -6.63 19.66
N SER A 208 -19.56 -6.68 19.15
CA SER A 208 -18.55 -7.63 19.61
C SER A 208 -18.02 -7.22 20.98
N ARG A 209 -17.76 -8.21 21.83
CA ARG A 209 -16.99 -8.02 23.07
C ARG A 209 -15.50 -7.86 22.71
N LEU A 210 -14.73 -7.18 23.55
CA LEU A 210 -13.30 -6.91 23.26
C LEU A 210 -12.48 -8.18 22.98
N TRP A 211 -12.79 -9.29 23.65
CA TRP A 211 -12.11 -10.57 23.40
C TRP A 211 -12.57 -11.25 22.10
N GLU A 212 -13.81 -11.04 21.66
CA GLU A 212 -14.28 -11.50 20.34
C GLU A 212 -13.57 -10.70 19.24
N SER A 213 -13.47 -9.38 19.40
CA SER A 213 -12.70 -8.52 18.48
C SER A 213 -11.20 -8.91 18.44
N ALA A 214 -10.61 -9.23 19.59
CA ALA A 214 -9.23 -9.74 19.66
C ALA A 214 -9.08 -11.09 18.96
N ALA A 215 -10.03 -12.01 19.14
CA ALA A 215 -10.05 -13.30 18.44
C ALA A 215 -10.22 -13.12 16.93
N LEU A 216 -11.07 -12.22 16.48
CA LEU A 216 -11.25 -11.87 15.07
C LEU A 216 -9.97 -11.30 14.45
N LEU A 217 -9.25 -10.42 15.17
CA LEU A 217 -7.95 -9.91 14.74
C LEU A 217 -6.91 -11.02 14.65
N LEU A 218 -6.89 -11.96 15.60
CA LEU A 218 -5.98 -13.10 15.56
C LEU A 218 -6.27 -14.00 14.37
N ILE A 219 -7.54 -14.32 14.11
CA ILE A 219 -7.94 -15.12 12.93
C ILE A 219 -7.56 -14.40 11.64
N CYS A 220 -7.85 -13.10 11.56
CA CYS A 220 -7.46 -12.26 10.44
C CYS A 220 -5.93 -12.28 10.20
N PHE A 221 -5.13 -12.12 11.24
CA PHE A 221 -3.66 -12.19 11.15
C PHE A 221 -3.20 -13.55 10.64
N THR A 222 -3.78 -14.64 11.15
CA THR A 222 -3.46 -16.00 10.70
C THR A 222 -3.83 -16.23 9.24
N LEU A 223 -4.94 -15.66 8.76
CA LEU A 223 -5.35 -15.76 7.34
C LEU A 223 -4.47 -14.92 6.42
N PHE A 224 -4.05 -13.72 6.86
CA PHE A 224 -3.19 -12.85 6.05
C PHE A 224 -1.73 -13.27 6.06
N ARG A 225 -1.23 -13.91 7.11
CA ARG A 225 0.15 -14.36 7.22
C ARG A 225 0.24 -15.78 7.78
N PRO A 226 -0.27 -16.79 7.05
CA PRO A 226 -0.24 -18.18 7.50
C PRO A 226 1.19 -18.69 7.67
N ASP A 227 2.13 -18.18 6.87
CA ASP A 227 3.55 -18.56 6.89
C ASP A 227 4.20 -18.33 8.26
N TRP A 228 3.75 -17.35 9.05
CA TRP A 228 4.31 -17.10 10.38
C TRP A 228 4.12 -18.28 11.33
N TRP A 229 3.00 -19.00 11.20
CA TRP A 229 2.71 -20.20 11.98
C TRP A 229 3.30 -21.44 11.32
N LEU A 230 3.15 -21.57 10.00
CA LEU A 230 3.62 -22.74 9.25
C LEU A 230 5.14 -22.88 9.32
N ASN A 231 5.88 -21.77 9.26
CA ASN A 231 7.35 -21.78 9.32
C ASN A 231 7.91 -22.19 10.70
N GLN A 232 7.08 -22.24 11.74
CA GLN A 232 7.48 -22.81 13.05
C GLN A 232 7.34 -24.33 13.10
N VAL A 233 6.59 -24.92 12.16
CA VAL A 233 6.26 -26.35 12.13
C VAL A 233 6.91 -27.05 10.94
N SER A 234 7.08 -26.35 9.80
CA SER A 234 7.71 -26.84 8.58
C SER A 234 8.71 -25.79 8.07
N PRO A 235 9.90 -26.19 7.57
CA PRO A 235 10.82 -25.27 6.92
C PRO A 235 10.14 -24.54 5.75
N PRO A 236 10.46 -23.26 5.49
CA PRO A 236 9.95 -22.51 4.35
C PRO A 236 10.34 -23.19 3.03
N TYR A 237 9.41 -23.25 2.09
CA TYR A 237 9.69 -23.78 0.75
C TYR A 237 10.66 -22.84 0.01
N GLN A 238 11.83 -23.35 -0.38
CA GLN A 238 12.82 -22.60 -1.18
C GLN A 238 12.78 -23.10 -2.62
N GLU A 239 12.36 -22.25 -3.55
CA GLU A 239 12.50 -22.54 -4.98
C GLU A 239 13.93 -22.22 -5.42
N LEU A 240 14.75 -23.26 -5.50
CA LEU A 240 16.12 -23.17 -6.01
C LEU A 240 16.16 -23.52 -7.51
N PRO A 241 16.97 -22.82 -8.33
CA PRO A 241 17.24 -23.22 -9.70
C PRO A 241 17.73 -24.67 -9.74
N ALA A 242 17.34 -25.43 -10.77
CA ALA A 242 17.68 -26.86 -10.88
C ALA A 242 19.20 -27.12 -10.84
N SER A 243 20.03 -26.14 -11.17
CA SER A 243 21.49 -26.19 -11.07
C SER A 243 22.03 -26.18 -9.64
N GLU A 244 21.31 -25.56 -8.70
CA GLU A 244 21.72 -25.39 -7.29
C GLU A 244 21.03 -26.38 -6.35
N PHE A 245 20.07 -27.15 -6.86
CA PHE A 245 19.34 -28.17 -6.12
C PHE A 245 20.27 -29.23 -5.50
N LEU A 246 21.22 -29.76 -6.28
CA LEU A 246 22.14 -30.80 -5.80
C LEU A 246 23.12 -30.28 -4.74
N SER A 247 23.55 -29.02 -4.84
CA SER A 247 24.41 -28.39 -3.84
C SER A 247 23.67 -28.09 -2.53
N ALA A 248 22.39 -27.73 -2.61
CA ALA A 248 21.56 -27.48 -1.43
C ALA A 248 21.22 -28.78 -0.69
N VAL A 249 20.83 -29.84 -1.42
CA VAL A 249 20.53 -31.17 -0.84
C VAL A 249 21.77 -31.77 -0.15
N GLY A 250 22.98 -31.50 -0.64
CA GLY A 250 24.22 -31.96 -0.01
C GLY A 250 24.62 -31.23 1.29
N GLN A 251 24.02 -30.08 1.57
CA GLN A 251 24.30 -29.27 2.76
C GLN A 251 23.23 -29.39 3.85
N THR A 252 22.06 -29.96 3.54
CA THR A 252 21.01 -30.24 4.53
C THR A 252 21.41 -31.43 5.39
N PRO A 253 21.38 -31.33 6.74
CA PRO A 253 21.56 -32.48 7.62
C PRO A 253 20.56 -33.59 7.27
N ALA A 254 20.95 -34.85 7.41
CA ALA A 254 20.11 -36.01 7.05
C ALA A 254 18.77 -36.12 7.81
N ASP A 255 18.54 -35.23 8.79
CA ASP A 255 17.33 -35.14 9.60
C ASP A 255 16.63 -33.78 9.39
N GLY A 256 15.91 -33.62 8.26
CA GLY A 256 14.92 -32.55 8.04
C GLY A 256 15.29 -31.51 7.01
#